data_AF-A0A0B1TYA2-F1
#
_entry.id   AF-A0A0B1TYA2-F1
#
_cell.length_a   1.000
_cell.length_b   1.000
_cell.length_c   1.000
_cell.angle_alpha   90.00
_cell.angle_beta   90.00
_cell.angle_gamma   90.00
#
_symmetry.space_group_name_H-M   'P 1'
#
loop_
_entity.id
_entity.type
_entity.pdbx_description
1 polymer ?
#
loop_
_entity_poly.entity_id
_entity_poly.type
_entity_poly.pdbx_seq_one_letter_code
_entity_poly.pdbx_strand_id
1 'polypeptide(L)'
;MSTELTPVHCLHGQGRRPECILCGRCLSACPLFAATGREELSPRAKFFLARAVAEGRAELSATAAEILTTQCLSCGRCENACPLGLCGPDLVAELRASHPGFAGFLWKLWIERAGLMWPLARSLARLLPGSVPIEAVARARDSLAAMGAGDAPTPWLAPKTFDIRHLGKKAVLFAGCVAEHANPRWKDAAKRLLAGLGVDLLPDPGFTCCGCTLGHSGAPEAQAAMQQQNIEAWRKAGRPLLVVFCATCRCGLRAYARKDLGLAMDEIGLWRDNLVSLAELLGDTTFAVAEAAPAAVRYHRPCHGAGGNQDLDFLRRAMGARLVFHEDETPCCGFGGLTKLTAPALSDAVAQNALDIYAPKPGEQIVTGCSGCVTQLRSLAPDGVVVGHWLECID
;
A
#
# COMPACT_ATOMS: atom_id res chain seq x y z
N MET A 1 -30.23 -6.01 -3.04
CA MET A 1 -30.20 -7.44 -3.45
C MET A 1 -28.73 -7.78 -3.70
N SER A 2 -28.28 -8.86 -3.04
CA SER A 2 -26.92 -9.42 -2.91
C SER A 2 -25.72 -8.47 -2.78
N THR A 3 -25.40 -8.11 -1.55
CA THR A 3 -24.01 -7.85 -1.09
C THR A 3 -23.26 -9.17 -1.10
N GLU A 4 -22.89 -9.65 -2.29
CA GLU A 4 -22.14 -10.90 -2.46
C GLU A 4 -20.62 -10.64 -2.47
N LEU A 5 -19.98 -11.19 -1.43
CA LEU A 5 -18.62 -11.70 -1.39
C LEU A 5 -17.52 -10.75 -1.88
N THR A 6 -16.94 -9.95 -0.97
CA THR A 6 -15.59 -9.43 -1.17
C THR A 6 -14.61 -10.32 -0.40
N PRO A 7 -13.90 -11.26 -1.06
CA PRO A 7 -12.83 -12.00 -0.40
C PRO A 7 -11.78 -10.98 0.04
N VAL A 8 -11.49 -10.88 1.34
CA VAL A 8 -10.36 -10.07 1.79
C VAL A 8 -9.09 -10.86 1.46
N HIS A 9 -8.27 -10.26 0.61
CA HIS A 9 -7.06 -10.82 0.03
C HIS A 9 -5.87 -10.74 1.00
N CYS A 10 -4.95 -11.73 0.92
CA CYS A 10 -3.92 -12.10 1.92
C CYS A 10 -4.41 -13.05 3.02
N LEU A 11 -4.73 -14.29 2.61
CA LEU A 11 -4.96 -15.42 3.50
C LEU A 11 -3.62 -15.99 3.99
N HIS A 12 -3.05 -15.42 5.05
CA HIS A 12 -1.99 -16.10 5.81
C HIS A 12 -2.53 -17.31 6.63
N GLY A 13 -3.52 -18.02 6.08
CA GLY A 13 -4.18 -19.15 6.70
C GLY A 13 -3.47 -20.46 6.38
N GLN A 14 -3.24 -21.27 7.41
CA GLN A 14 -2.67 -22.60 7.27
C GLN A 14 -3.72 -23.58 6.76
N GLY A 15 -3.41 -24.28 5.66
CA GLY A 15 -4.26 -25.30 5.05
C GLY A 15 -3.68 -25.81 3.74
N ARG A 16 -4.13 -27.00 3.29
CA ARG A 16 -3.75 -27.54 1.99
C ARG A 16 -4.26 -26.62 0.88
N ARG A 17 -3.34 -25.94 0.19
CA ARG A 17 -3.68 -25.08 -0.95
C ARG A 17 -4.31 -25.94 -2.07
N PRO A 18 -5.41 -25.49 -2.70
CA PRO A 18 -5.96 -26.21 -3.84
C PRO A 18 -4.94 -26.27 -4.99
N GLU A 19 -5.09 -27.22 -5.92
CA GLU A 19 -4.17 -27.32 -7.06
C GLU A 19 -4.55 -26.34 -8.17
N CYS A 20 -3.56 -25.66 -8.73
CA CYS A 20 -3.77 -24.76 -9.88
C CYS A 20 -4.26 -25.55 -11.10
N ILE A 21 -5.42 -25.18 -11.64
CA ILE A 21 -6.03 -25.78 -12.84
C ILE A 21 -5.53 -25.16 -14.17
N LEU A 22 -4.47 -24.36 -14.13
CA LEU A 22 -3.80 -23.75 -15.29
C LEU A 22 -4.69 -22.91 -16.24
N CYS A 23 -5.87 -22.43 -15.78
CA CYS A 23 -6.84 -21.70 -16.60
C CYS A 23 -6.39 -20.34 -17.17
N GLY A 24 -5.24 -19.80 -16.75
CA GLY A 24 -4.68 -18.57 -17.31
C GLY A 24 -5.26 -17.24 -16.82
N ARG A 25 -6.35 -17.21 -16.05
CA ARG A 25 -6.96 -15.96 -15.54
C ARG A 25 -6.00 -15.04 -14.80
N CYS A 26 -5.06 -15.62 -14.04
CA CYS A 26 -4.05 -14.86 -13.32
C CYS A 26 -3.01 -14.16 -14.22
N LEU A 27 -2.89 -14.56 -15.49
CA LEU A 27 -1.98 -13.92 -16.45
C LEU A 27 -2.50 -12.52 -16.81
N SER A 28 -3.77 -12.42 -17.19
CA SER A 28 -4.42 -11.16 -17.54
C SER A 28 -4.47 -10.17 -16.38
N ALA A 29 -4.46 -10.66 -15.14
CA ALA A 29 -4.45 -9.83 -13.94
C ALA A 29 -3.04 -9.45 -13.44
N CYS A 30 -1.98 -10.08 -13.96
CA CYS A 30 -0.63 -9.87 -13.48
C CYS A 30 0.00 -8.62 -14.12
N PRO A 31 0.35 -7.58 -13.35
CA PRO A 31 0.97 -6.38 -13.90
C PRO A 31 2.37 -6.61 -14.48
N LEU A 32 3.15 -7.55 -13.92
CA LEU A 32 4.46 -7.89 -14.47
C LEU A 32 4.32 -8.57 -15.84
N PHE A 33 3.32 -9.44 -16.01
CA PHE A 33 3.06 -10.07 -17.29
C PHE A 33 2.55 -9.05 -18.32
N ALA A 34 1.61 -8.19 -17.93
CA ALA A 34 1.12 -7.11 -18.79
C ALA A 34 2.25 -6.17 -19.27
N ALA A 35 3.20 -5.83 -18.40
CA ALA A 35 4.30 -4.94 -18.73
C ALA A 35 5.43 -5.59 -19.54
N THR A 36 5.56 -6.92 -19.54
CA THR A 36 6.75 -7.59 -20.11
C THR A 36 6.47 -8.70 -21.11
N GLY A 37 5.25 -9.27 -21.13
CA GLY A 37 4.93 -10.48 -21.89
C GLY A 37 5.62 -11.75 -21.39
N ARG A 38 6.40 -11.68 -20.30
CA ARG A 38 7.22 -12.78 -19.77
C ARG A 38 6.42 -13.68 -18.85
N GLU A 39 6.02 -14.85 -19.33
CA GLU A 39 5.19 -15.77 -18.56
C GLU A 39 5.89 -16.29 -17.29
N GLU A 40 7.21 -16.40 -17.28
CA GLU A 40 8.01 -16.83 -16.12
C GLU A 40 7.86 -15.90 -14.91
N LEU A 41 7.47 -14.63 -15.12
CA LEU A 41 7.20 -13.67 -14.04
C LEU A 41 5.77 -13.80 -13.48
N SER A 42 4.92 -14.55 -14.17
CA SER A 42 3.50 -14.65 -13.88
C SER A 42 3.21 -15.46 -12.60
N PRO A 43 2.02 -15.28 -12.00
CA PRO A 43 1.57 -16.10 -10.89
C PRO A 43 1.49 -17.58 -11.28
N ARG A 44 1.07 -17.90 -12.52
CA ARG A 44 0.96 -19.27 -13.02
C ARG A 44 2.31 -19.99 -12.96
N ALA A 45 3.37 -19.36 -13.48
CA ALA A 45 4.72 -19.92 -13.44
C ALA A 45 5.19 -20.17 -12.00
N LYS A 46 4.92 -19.25 -11.07
CA LYS A 46 5.25 -19.40 -9.65
C LYS A 46 4.54 -20.59 -9.01
N PHE A 47 3.23 -20.74 -9.24
CA PHE A 47 2.47 -21.88 -8.71
C PHE A 47 2.94 -23.21 -9.32
N PHE A 48 3.22 -23.24 -10.62
CA PHE A 48 3.76 -24.41 -11.29
C PHE A 48 5.10 -24.84 -10.69
N LEU A 49 6.02 -23.89 -10.50
CA LEU A 49 7.33 -24.18 -9.97
C LEU A 49 7.30 -24.58 -8.49
N ALA A 50 6.51 -23.90 -7.67
CA ALA A 50 6.33 -24.27 -6.27
C ALA A 50 5.80 -25.71 -6.13
N ARG A 51 4.88 -26.12 -7.02
CA ARG A 51 4.39 -27.50 -7.09
C ARG A 51 5.50 -28.48 -7.49
N ALA A 52 6.24 -28.19 -8.56
CA ALA A 52 7.31 -29.07 -9.03
C ALA A 52 8.37 -29.32 -7.94
N VAL A 53 8.68 -28.30 -7.14
CA VAL A 53 9.60 -28.39 -5.99
C VAL A 53 8.98 -29.21 -4.86
N ALA A 54 7.72 -28.97 -4.51
CA ALA A 54 7.03 -29.74 -3.47
C ALA A 54 6.88 -31.24 -3.82
N GLU A 55 6.79 -31.58 -5.11
CA GLU A 55 6.70 -32.95 -5.60
C GLU A 55 8.07 -33.62 -5.83
N GLY A 56 9.18 -32.93 -5.53
CA GLY A 56 10.55 -33.45 -5.76
C GLY A 56 10.92 -33.60 -7.24
N ARG A 57 10.17 -32.96 -8.15
CA ARG A 57 10.39 -33.00 -9.61
C ARG A 57 11.34 -31.91 -10.10
N ALA A 58 11.63 -30.92 -9.26
CA ALA A 58 12.56 -29.84 -9.55
C ALA A 58 13.31 -29.44 -8.27
N GLU A 59 14.57 -29.04 -8.42
CA GLU A 59 15.33 -28.38 -7.37
C GLU A 59 15.38 -26.88 -7.65
N LEU A 60 14.98 -26.08 -6.67
CA LEU A 60 15.17 -24.64 -6.70
C LEU A 60 16.56 -24.34 -6.13
N SER A 61 17.50 -23.94 -6.98
CA SER A 61 18.73 -23.32 -6.48
C SER A 61 18.37 -22.05 -5.69
N ALA A 62 19.18 -21.70 -4.68
CA ALA A 62 18.94 -20.51 -3.88
C ALA A 62 18.83 -19.25 -4.76
N THR A 63 19.68 -19.13 -5.78
CA THR A 63 19.65 -18.03 -6.75
C THR A 63 18.37 -18.00 -7.58
N ALA A 64 17.89 -19.16 -8.05
CA ALA A 64 16.64 -19.22 -8.81
C ALA A 64 15.46 -18.79 -7.92
N ALA A 65 15.38 -19.32 -6.69
CA ALA A 65 14.34 -18.97 -5.74
C ALA A 65 14.33 -17.46 -5.44
N GLU A 66 15.50 -16.87 -5.23
CA GLU A 66 15.65 -15.43 -4.99
C GLU A 66 15.16 -14.59 -6.18
N ILE A 67 15.53 -14.93 -7.41
CA ILE A 67 15.07 -14.23 -8.62
C ILE A 67 13.55 -14.31 -8.74
N LEU A 68 12.98 -15.51 -8.65
CA LEU A 68 11.55 -15.78 -8.82
C LEU A 68 10.70 -15.10 -7.76
N THR A 69 11.18 -15.11 -6.52
CA THR A 69 10.45 -14.52 -5.41
C THR A 69 10.57 -13.01 -5.42
N THR A 70 11.73 -12.43 -5.71
CA THR A 70 11.93 -10.99 -5.65
C THR A 70 11.28 -10.25 -6.83
N GLN A 71 11.06 -10.93 -7.96
CA GLN A 71 10.30 -10.46 -9.11
C GLN A 71 8.79 -10.72 -8.95
N CYS A 72 8.24 -10.30 -7.81
CA CYS A 72 6.81 -10.37 -7.50
C CYS A 72 6.40 -9.13 -6.70
N LEU A 73 5.41 -8.40 -7.23
CA LEU A 73 4.89 -7.18 -6.60
C LEU A 73 4.05 -7.44 -5.35
N SER A 74 3.72 -8.69 -5.04
CA SER A 74 2.84 -9.06 -3.91
C SER A 74 1.52 -8.26 -3.89
N CYS A 75 0.97 -7.93 -5.07
CA CYS A 75 -0.16 -6.99 -5.21
C CYS A 75 -1.55 -7.63 -5.01
N GLY A 76 -1.64 -8.96 -4.90
CA GLY A 76 -2.91 -9.67 -4.68
C GLY A 76 -3.81 -9.86 -5.90
N ARG A 77 -3.62 -9.12 -7.01
CA ARG A 77 -4.51 -9.20 -8.20
C ARG A 77 -4.73 -10.62 -8.74
N CYS A 78 -3.71 -11.47 -8.67
CA CYS A 78 -3.79 -12.85 -9.12
C CYS A 78 -4.69 -13.73 -8.23
N GLU A 79 -4.78 -13.42 -6.94
CA GLU A 79 -5.68 -14.08 -5.99
C GLU A 79 -7.13 -13.74 -6.33
N ASN A 80 -7.41 -12.45 -6.57
CA ASN A 80 -8.75 -11.96 -6.92
C ASN A 80 -9.25 -12.58 -8.23
N ALA A 81 -8.35 -12.78 -9.20
CA ALA A 81 -8.68 -13.39 -10.48
C ALA A 81 -8.74 -14.93 -10.43
N CYS A 82 -8.26 -15.56 -9.36
CA CYS A 82 -8.17 -17.01 -9.27
C CYS A 82 -9.52 -17.62 -8.84
N PRO A 83 -10.13 -18.52 -9.65
CA PRO A 83 -11.39 -19.16 -9.28
C PRO A 83 -11.24 -20.11 -8.08
N LEU A 84 -10.02 -20.51 -7.73
CA LEU A 84 -9.69 -21.35 -6.59
C LEU A 84 -9.17 -20.57 -5.39
N GLY A 85 -9.07 -19.23 -5.49
CA GLY A 85 -8.54 -18.39 -4.41
C GLY A 85 -7.06 -18.59 -4.10
N LEU A 86 -6.25 -19.01 -5.08
CA LEU A 86 -4.81 -19.17 -4.88
C LEU A 86 -4.11 -17.82 -4.65
N CYS A 87 -3.50 -17.67 -3.48
CA CYS A 87 -2.77 -16.44 -3.14
C CYS A 87 -1.30 -16.49 -3.57
N GLY A 88 -0.98 -15.76 -4.65
CA GLY A 88 0.39 -15.61 -5.13
C GLY A 88 1.29 -14.86 -4.13
N PRO A 89 0.86 -13.74 -3.53
CA PRO A 89 1.62 -13.07 -2.48
C PRO A 89 2.05 -13.99 -1.33
N ASP A 90 1.14 -14.83 -0.82
CA ASP A 90 1.43 -15.73 0.31
C ASP A 90 2.40 -16.85 -0.10
N LEU A 91 2.25 -17.41 -1.31
CA LEU A 91 3.25 -18.34 -1.86
C LEU A 91 4.64 -17.72 -1.89
N VAL A 92 4.74 -16.50 -2.43
CA VAL A 92 6.02 -15.82 -2.57
C VAL A 92 6.58 -15.45 -1.21
N ALA A 93 5.76 -15.04 -0.25
CA ALA A 93 6.20 -14.72 1.11
C ALA A 93 6.80 -15.96 1.81
N GLU A 94 6.15 -17.13 1.70
CA GLU A 94 6.68 -18.39 2.22
C GLU A 94 8.03 -18.75 1.60
N LEU A 95 8.13 -18.64 0.27
CA LEU A 95 9.39 -18.91 -0.44
C LEU A 95 10.50 -17.91 -0.07
N ARG A 96 10.17 -16.63 0.16
CA ARG A 96 11.14 -15.63 0.66
C ARG A 96 11.62 -15.96 2.07
N ALA A 97 10.73 -16.47 2.93
CA ALA A 97 11.07 -16.87 4.28
C ALA A 97 11.92 -18.16 4.32
N SER A 98 11.66 -19.12 3.43
CA SER A 98 12.48 -20.35 3.32
C SER A 98 13.82 -20.13 2.61
N HIS A 99 13.94 -19.06 1.82
CA HIS A 99 15.16 -18.67 1.11
C HIS A 99 15.52 -17.20 1.40
N PRO A 100 15.96 -16.89 2.63
CA PRO A 100 16.26 -15.50 3.02
C PRO A 100 17.45 -14.97 2.21
N GLY A 101 17.20 -13.89 1.47
CA GLY A 101 18.21 -13.18 0.67
C GLY A 101 18.64 -11.85 1.29
N PHE A 102 19.74 -11.27 0.76
CA PHE A 102 20.29 -10.00 1.24
C PHE A 102 19.30 -8.83 1.10
N ALA A 103 18.53 -8.80 0.01
CA ALA A 103 17.51 -7.76 -0.20
C ALA A 103 16.40 -7.79 0.85
N GLY A 104 15.95 -8.99 1.25
CA GLY A 104 14.96 -9.15 2.32
C GLY A 104 15.51 -8.69 3.68
N PHE A 105 16.76 -9.02 3.98
CA PHE A 105 17.46 -8.54 5.17
C PHE A 105 17.58 -7.01 5.22
N LEU A 106 18.02 -6.38 4.13
CA LEU A 106 18.10 -4.92 4.03
C LEU A 106 16.73 -4.27 4.22
N TRP A 107 15.69 -4.83 3.60
CA TRP A 107 14.32 -4.32 3.73
C TRP A 107 13.80 -4.45 5.16
N LYS A 108 14.04 -5.58 5.82
CA LYS A 108 13.72 -5.79 7.24
C LYS A 108 14.37 -4.71 8.11
N LEU A 109 15.68 -4.50 7.95
CA LEU A 109 16.42 -3.50 8.71
C LEU A 109 15.90 -2.07 8.43
N TRP A 110 15.64 -1.75 7.16
CA TRP A 110 15.09 -0.46 6.73
C TRP A 110 13.75 -0.15 7.41
N ILE A 111 12.90 -1.15 7.62
CA ILE A 111 11.58 -1.00 8.25
C ILE A 111 11.69 -0.99 9.79
N GLU A 112 12.45 -1.91 10.39
CA GLU A 112 12.63 -1.99 11.86
C GLU A 112 13.30 -0.74 12.43
N ARG A 113 14.16 -0.09 11.64
CA ARG A 113 14.91 1.10 12.05
C ARG A 113 14.41 2.37 11.38
N ALA A 114 13.17 2.38 10.86
CA ALA A 114 12.63 3.50 10.10
C ALA A 114 12.71 4.84 10.85
N GLY A 115 12.43 4.86 12.16
CA GLY A 115 12.50 6.06 13.00
C GLY A 115 13.90 6.69 13.13
N LEU A 116 14.97 5.91 12.90
CA LEU A 116 16.35 6.41 12.88
C LEU A 116 16.84 6.64 11.45
N MET A 117 16.66 5.64 10.58
CA MET A 117 17.26 5.61 9.25
C MET A 117 16.60 6.59 8.28
N TRP A 118 15.27 6.75 8.32
CA TRP A 118 14.57 7.53 7.29
C TRP A 118 14.77 9.04 7.44
N PRO A 119 14.69 9.64 8.66
CA PRO A 119 15.01 11.05 8.84
C PRO A 119 16.45 11.38 8.45
N LEU A 120 17.39 10.48 8.79
CA LEU A 120 18.80 10.62 8.42
C LEU A 120 19.00 10.54 6.91
N ALA A 121 18.47 9.49 6.27
CA ALA A 121 18.58 9.30 4.83
C ALA A 121 17.97 10.49 4.07
N ARG A 122 16.83 11.03 4.53
CA ARG A 122 16.19 12.22 3.93
C ARG A 122 17.10 13.45 4.04
N SER A 123 17.73 13.64 5.19
CA SER A 123 18.67 14.75 5.40
C SER A 123 19.89 14.63 4.49
N LEU A 124 20.43 13.42 4.34
CA LEU A 124 21.55 13.14 3.44
C LEU A 124 21.18 13.28 1.96
N ALA A 125 19.98 12.85 1.56
CA ALA A 125 19.52 12.94 0.18
C ALA A 125 19.44 14.38 -0.35
N ARG A 126 19.19 15.36 0.53
CA ARG A 126 19.23 16.80 0.19
C ARG A 126 20.63 17.33 -0.11
N LEU A 127 21.66 16.64 0.37
CA LEU A 127 23.06 17.01 0.15
C LEU A 127 23.65 16.35 -1.11
N LEU A 128 22.96 15.35 -1.67
CA LEU A 128 23.40 14.69 -2.89
C LEU A 128 23.15 15.60 -4.10
N PRO A 129 24.15 15.86 -4.96
CA PRO A 129 23.98 16.68 -6.15
C PRO A 129 22.93 16.08 -7.11
N GLY A 130 22.34 16.94 -7.95
CA GLY A 130 21.32 16.55 -8.94
C GLY A 130 21.79 15.46 -9.90
N SER A 131 23.07 15.47 -10.27
CA SER A 131 23.73 14.53 -11.18
C SER A 131 24.60 13.52 -10.41
N VAL A 132 23.97 12.46 -9.90
CA VAL A 132 24.73 11.30 -9.36
C VAL A 132 25.03 10.34 -10.51
N PRO A 133 26.30 10.04 -10.83
CA PRO A 133 26.66 9.18 -11.97
C PRO A 133 26.34 7.70 -11.75
N ILE A 134 25.90 7.33 -10.53
CA ILE A 134 25.52 5.97 -10.17
C ILE A 134 23.99 5.89 -10.16
N GLU A 135 23.44 5.22 -11.17
CA GLU A 135 21.99 5.09 -11.38
C GLU A 135 21.25 4.54 -10.16
N ALA A 136 21.80 3.52 -9.49
CA ALA A 136 21.22 2.96 -8.28
C ALA A 136 21.07 3.99 -7.14
N VAL A 137 22.04 4.90 -7.01
CA VAL A 137 22.01 5.96 -5.99
C VAL A 137 21.01 7.04 -6.37
N ALA A 138 20.95 7.43 -7.65
CA ALA A 138 19.94 8.36 -8.15
C ALA A 138 18.52 7.84 -7.89
N ARG A 139 18.23 6.59 -8.27
CA ARG A 139 16.91 5.96 -8.03
C ARG A 139 16.55 5.87 -6.55
N ALA A 140 17.51 5.56 -5.69
CA ALA A 140 17.30 5.53 -4.24
C ALA A 140 16.99 6.92 -3.67
N ARG A 141 17.73 7.96 -4.12
CA ARG A 141 17.46 9.37 -3.78
C ARG A 141 16.06 9.78 -4.21
N ASP A 142 15.68 9.48 -5.44
CA ASP A 142 14.38 9.89 -6.01
C ASP A 142 13.22 9.20 -5.29
N SER A 143 13.37 7.90 -4.98
CA SER A 143 12.39 7.16 -4.18
C SER A 143 12.23 7.76 -2.77
N LEU A 144 13.34 8.17 -2.14
CA LEU A 144 13.32 8.75 -0.81
C LEU A 144 12.74 10.17 -0.80
N ALA A 145 13.07 10.98 -1.81
CA ALA A 145 12.47 12.29 -2.03
C ALA A 145 10.95 12.16 -2.24
N ALA A 146 10.54 11.18 -3.06
CA ALA A 146 9.14 10.89 -3.35
C ALA A 146 8.35 10.41 -2.12
N MET A 147 8.97 9.59 -1.26
CA MET A 147 8.38 9.13 0.00
C MET A 147 8.19 10.27 1.02
N GLY A 148 9.10 11.25 1.00
CA GLY A 148 9.01 12.47 1.80
C GLY A 148 8.03 13.49 1.19
N ALA A 149 8.38 14.77 1.32
CA ALA A 149 7.57 15.84 0.74
C ALA A 149 7.69 15.91 -0.79
N GLY A 150 8.87 15.67 -1.37
CA GLY A 150 9.12 15.76 -2.82
C GLY A 150 8.48 16.99 -3.47
N ASP A 151 8.08 16.83 -4.73
CA ASP A 151 7.17 17.74 -5.44
C ASP A 151 5.71 17.35 -5.09
N ALA A 152 5.32 17.51 -3.83
CA ALA A 152 3.96 17.24 -3.38
C ALA A 152 2.94 18.21 -3.97
N PRO A 153 1.66 17.79 -4.10
CA PRO A 153 0.56 18.70 -4.38
C PRO A 153 0.55 19.90 -3.43
N THR A 154 0.28 21.08 -3.97
CA THR A 154 -0.21 22.21 -3.18
C THR A 154 -1.63 21.89 -2.69
N PRO A 155 -2.00 22.24 -1.44
CA PRO A 155 -3.37 22.07 -0.98
C PRO A 155 -4.37 22.86 -1.84
N TRP A 156 -5.48 22.22 -2.19
CA TRP A 156 -6.56 22.82 -2.99
C TRP A 156 -7.97 22.38 -2.57
N LEU A 157 -8.09 21.56 -1.53
CA LEU A 157 -9.34 21.23 -0.83
C LEU A 157 -9.32 21.81 0.58
N ALA A 158 -10.35 22.57 0.93
CA ALA A 158 -10.58 23.03 2.29
C ALA A 158 -11.92 22.47 2.80
N PRO A 159 -11.98 21.76 3.94
CA PRO A 159 -13.25 21.35 4.52
C PRO A 159 -14.13 22.57 4.83
N LYS A 160 -15.41 22.53 4.41
CA LYS A 160 -16.40 23.59 4.66
C LYS A 160 -17.37 23.21 5.77
N THR A 161 -17.89 21.98 5.72
CA THR A 161 -18.77 21.42 6.75
C THR A 161 -18.33 20.01 7.03
N PHE A 162 -18.21 19.64 8.31
CA PHE A 162 -17.85 18.29 8.72
C PHE A 162 -19.07 17.44 8.99
N ASP A 163 -18.98 16.17 8.62
CA ASP A 163 -19.93 15.15 9.03
C ASP A 163 -19.65 14.70 10.47
N ILE A 164 -20.45 15.19 11.40
CA ILE A 164 -20.28 14.96 12.84
C ILE A 164 -20.99 13.70 13.35
N ARG A 165 -21.35 12.74 12.49
CA ARG A 165 -21.96 11.45 12.91
C ARG A 165 -21.10 10.66 13.91
N HIS A 166 -19.80 10.95 13.97
CA HIS A 166 -18.85 10.31 14.87
C HIS A 166 -18.45 11.19 16.08
N LEU A 167 -19.17 12.27 16.34
CA LEU A 167 -18.91 13.19 17.45
C LEU A 167 -18.77 12.44 18.79
N GLY A 168 -17.67 12.70 19.50
CA GLY A 168 -17.37 12.11 20.81
C GLY A 168 -16.96 10.63 20.78
N LYS A 169 -16.91 9.97 19.60
CA LYS A 169 -16.38 8.61 19.51
C LYS A 169 -14.87 8.62 19.74
N LYS A 170 -14.40 7.76 20.64
CA LYS A 170 -12.97 7.55 20.88
C LYS A 170 -12.30 6.93 19.66
N ALA A 171 -11.21 7.54 19.23
CA ALA A 171 -10.43 7.09 18.09
C ALA A 171 -8.93 7.20 18.36
N VAL A 172 -8.15 6.34 17.72
CA VAL A 172 -6.70 6.48 17.58
C VAL A 172 -6.33 6.52 16.10
N LEU A 173 -5.33 7.32 15.75
CA LEU A 173 -4.82 7.42 14.40
C LEU A 173 -3.66 6.44 14.19
N PHE A 174 -3.84 5.47 13.31
CA PHE A 174 -2.75 4.67 12.75
C PHE A 174 -2.14 5.42 11.56
N ALA A 175 -1.15 6.26 11.82
CA ALA A 175 -0.50 7.05 10.77
C ALA A 175 0.37 6.20 9.81
N GLY A 176 0.90 5.08 10.30
CA GLY A 176 1.83 4.23 9.56
C GLY A 176 3.24 4.83 9.41
N CYS A 177 4.20 3.99 9.02
CA CYS A 177 5.63 4.34 9.05
C CYS A 177 6.00 5.53 8.14
N VAL A 178 5.36 5.69 6.98
CA VAL A 178 5.66 6.79 6.04
C VAL A 178 5.23 8.13 6.63
N ALA A 179 4.01 8.24 7.15
CA ALA A 179 3.58 9.49 7.77
C ALA A 179 4.32 9.76 9.08
N GLU A 180 4.75 8.72 9.82
CA GLU A 180 5.48 8.91 11.07
C GLU A 180 6.93 9.39 10.85
N HIS A 181 7.62 8.85 9.84
CA HIS A 181 9.08 9.03 9.72
C HIS A 181 9.54 9.75 8.44
N ALA A 182 8.72 9.83 7.41
CA ALA A 182 9.09 10.46 6.12
C ALA A 182 8.27 11.71 5.79
N ASN A 183 6.96 11.66 6.01
CA ASN A 183 6.02 12.73 5.64
C ASN A 183 4.97 13.03 6.73
N PRO A 184 5.38 13.74 7.82
CA PRO A 184 4.47 14.08 8.93
C PRO A 184 3.28 14.94 8.53
N ARG A 185 3.33 15.64 7.38
CA ARG A 185 2.20 16.45 6.88
C ARG A 185 0.93 15.61 6.70
N TRP A 186 1.04 14.34 6.33
CA TRP A 186 -0.13 13.45 6.19
C TRP A 186 -0.76 13.16 7.55
N LYS A 187 0.07 12.93 8.58
CA LYS A 187 -0.40 12.74 9.95
C LYS A 187 -1.08 14.00 10.46
N ASP A 188 -0.51 15.17 10.20
CA ASP A 188 -1.08 16.44 10.64
C ASP A 188 -2.41 16.76 9.94
N ALA A 189 -2.51 16.56 8.62
CA ALA A 189 -3.76 16.70 7.88
C ALA A 189 -4.84 15.74 8.38
N ALA A 190 -4.48 14.47 8.62
CA ALA A 190 -5.40 13.48 9.19
C ALA A 190 -5.92 13.90 10.58
N LYS A 191 -5.05 14.43 11.45
CA LYS A 191 -5.44 14.96 12.76
C LYS A 191 -6.39 16.15 12.65
N ARG A 192 -6.14 17.10 11.73
CA ARG A 192 -7.03 18.24 11.48
C ARG A 192 -8.42 17.78 11.05
N LEU A 193 -8.49 16.83 10.11
CA LEU A 193 -9.76 16.26 9.65
C LEU A 193 -10.51 15.56 10.79
N LEU A 194 -9.83 14.74 11.58
CA LEU A 194 -10.44 14.04 12.73
C LEU A 194 -10.96 15.02 13.78
N ALA A 195 -10.21 16.09 14.07
CA ALA A 195 -10.68 17.15 14.96
C ALA A 195 -11.96 17.82 14.42
N GLY A 196 -12.02 18.10 13.11
CA GLY A 196 -13.21 18.64 12.46
C GLY A 196 -14.43 17.71 12.50
N LEU A 197 -14.22 16.40 12.37
CA LEU A 197 -15.26 15.38 12.51
C LEU A 197 -15.76 15.23 13.97
N GLY A 198 -15.10 15.89 14.93
CA GLY A 198 -15.47 15.86 16.35
C GLY A 198 -15.17 14.54 17.06
N VAL A 199 -14.30 13.68 16.51
CA VAL A 199 -13.90 12.45 17.22
C VAL A 199 -13.02 12.80 18.42
N ASP A 200 -13.16 12.03 19.50
CA ASP A 200 -12.26 12.13 20.65
C ASP A 200 -10.96 11.39 20.31
N LEU A 201 -10.01 12.12 19.71
CA LEU A 201 -8.73 11.58 19.28
C LEU A 201 -7.81 11.37 20.48
N LEU A 202 -7.64 10.12 20.87
CA LEU A 202 -6.77 9.71 21.96
C LEU A 202 -5.28 9.87 21.58
N PRO A 203 -4.38 10.04 22.57
CA PRO A 203 -2.95 10.01 22.34
C PRO A 203 -2.50 8.72 21.66
N ASP A 204 -1.41 8.79 20.89
CA ASP A 204 -0.82 7.61 20.25
C ASP A 204 -0.39 6.59 21.32
N PRO A 205 -0.97 5.38 21.33
CA PRO A 205 -0.64 4.36 22.31
C PRO A 205 0.72 3.67 22.07
N GLY A 206 1.42 4.01 20.99
CA GLY A 206 2.70 3.44 20.60
C GLY A 206 2.61 2.46 19.43
N PHE A 207 1.81 2.80 18.41
CA PHE A 207 1.75 1.99 17.19
C PHE A 207 3.09 1.99 16.44
N THR A 208 3.36 0.89 15.74
CA THR A 208 4.52 0.70 14.87
C THR A 208 4.08 0.48 13.43
N CYS A 209 4.95 -0.08 12.57
CA CYS A 209 4.56 -0.45 11.22
C CYS A 209 3.48 -1.56 11.25
N CYS A 210 2.58 -1.57 10.27
CA CYS A 210 1.52 -2.57 10.17
C CYS A 210 2.03 -3.99 9.88
N GLY A 211 3.31 -4.16 9.53
CA GLY A 211 3.94 -5.44 9.21
C GLY A 211 3.64 -5.99 7.81
N CYS A 212 2.81 -5.31 7.00
CA CYS A 212 2.43 -5.76 5.66
C CYS A 212 3.64 -6.00 4.75
N THR A 213 4.53 -5.01 4.67
CA THR A 213 5.72 -5.08 3.80
C THR A 213 6.78 -6.05 4.32
N LEU A 214 6.83 -6.31 5.64
CA LEU A 214 7.70 -7.31 6.26
C LEU A 214 7.24 -8.74 5.90
N GLY A 215 5.93 -8.99 5.96
CA GLY A 215 5.36 -10.25 5.48
C GLY A 215 5.67 -10.46 4.00
N HIS A 216 5.44 -9.44 3.18
CA HIS A 216 5.80 -9.51 1.77
C HIS A 216 7.29 -9.76 1.56
N SER A 217 8.20 -9.20 2.37
CA SER A 217 9.64 -9.46 2.21
C SER A 217 10.11 -10.84 2.73
N GLY A 218 9.22 -11.65 3.29
CA GLY A 218 9.58 -12.94 3.90
C GLY A 218 10.21 -12.82 5.29
N ALA A 219 9.79 -11.83 6.08
CA ALA A 219 10.23 -11.63 7.47
C ALA A 219 9.08 -11.87 8.47
N PRO A 220 8.58 -13.12 8.61
CA PRO A 220 7.37 -13.41 9.38
C PRO A 220 7.52 -13.13 10.89
N GLU A 221 8.71 -13.32 11.47
CA GLU A 221 8.94 -13.05 12.90
C GLU A 221 8.88 -11.55 13.20
N ALA A 222 9.54 -10.73 12.36
CA ALA A 222 9.50 -9.28 12.48
C ALA A 222 8.10 -8.72 12.21
N GLN A 223 7.39 -9.31 11.24
CA GLN A 223 5.99 -9.01 11.02
C GLN A 223 5.19 -9.32 12.30
N ALA A 224 5.25 -10.54 12.83
CA ALA A 224 4.49 -10.95 14.01
C ALA A 224 4.76 -10.05 15.24
N ALA A 225 6.03 -9.71 15.49
CA ALA A 225 6.39 -8.82 16.59
C ALA A 225 5.71 -7.44 16.50
N MET A 226 5.72 -6.81 15.32
CA MET A 226 5.02 -5.53 15.11
C MET A 226 3.50 -5.67 15.23
N GLN A 227 2.94 -6.78 14.74
CA GLN A 227 1.51 -7.05 14.85
C GLN A 227 1.07 -7.18 16.31
N GLN A 228 1.82 -7.93 17.12
CA GLN A 228 1.57 -8.08 18.55
C GLN A 228 1.67 -6.76 19.30
N GLN A 229 2.71 -5.95 19.03
CA GLN A 229 2.84 -4.63 19.63
C GLN A 229 1.67 -3.71 19.30
N ASN A 230 1.20 -3.73 18.04
CA ASN A 230 0.05 -2.92 17.61
C ASN A 230 -1.25 -3.39 18.28
N ILE A 231 -1.46 -4.69 18.46
CA ILE A 231 -2.61 -5.23 19.19
C ILE A 231 -2.58 -4.74 20.65
N GLU A 232 -1.43 -4.80 21.30
CA GLU A 232 -1.26 -4.34 22.68
C GLU A 232 -1.49 -2.83 22.81
N ALA A 233 -0.97 -2.04 21.86
CA ALA A 233 -1.22 -0.60 21.82
C ALA A 233 -2.72 -0.28 21.68
N TRP A 234 -3.44 -0.99 20.81
CA TRP A 234 -4.89 -0.84 20.67
C TRP A 234 -5.66 -1.25 21.93
N ARG A 235 -5.26 -2.34 22.60
CA ARG A 235 -5.83 -2.76 23.89
C ARG A 235 -5.61 -1.70 24.98
N LYS A 236 -4.39 -1.19 25.11
CA LYS A 236 -4.01 -0.14 26.06
C LYS A 236 -4.81 1.15 25.86
N ALA A 237 -5.15 1.48 24.62
CA ALA A 237 -6.01 2.61 24.29
C ALA A 237 -7.50 2.40 24.62
N GLY A 238 -7.89 1.21 25.11
CA GLY A 238 -9.28 0.87 25.41
C GLY A 238 -10.06 0.38 24.19
N ARG A 239 -9.37 -0.21 23.20
CA ARG A 239 -9.97 -0.76 21.96
C ARG A 239 -10.85 0.23 21.17
N PRO A 240 -10.43 1.49 20.95
CA PRO A 240 -11.22 2.52 20.26
C PRO A 240 -11.32 2.26 18.75
N LEU A 241 -11.97 3.17 18.02
CA LEU A 241 -11.86 3.22 16.55
C LEU A 241 -10.38 3.34 16.15
N LEU A 242 -9.93 2.50 15.22
CA LEU A 242 -8.60 2.50 14.65
C LEU A 242 -8.66 3.13 13.26
N VAL A 243 -8.35 4.42 13.18
CA VAL A 243 -8.45 5.20 11.94
C VAL A 243 -7.16 5.06 11.14
N VAL A 244 -7.27 4.69 9.87
CA VAL A 244 -6.13 4.55 8.95
C VAL A 244 -6.43 5.25 7.62
N PHE A 245 -5.45 5.86 6.98
CA PHE A 245 -5.62 6.49 5.66
C PHE A 245 -4.79 5.85 4.55
N CYS A 246 -3.85 4.96 4.89
CA CYS A 246 -3.01 4.28 3.91
C CYS A 246 -3.57 2.88 3.58
N ALA A 247 -3.87 2.62 2.30
CA ALA A 247 -4.40 1.34 1.83
C ALA A 247 -3.48 0.15 2.15
N THR A 248 -2.15 0.32 2.10
CA THR A 248 -1.18 -0.70 2.52
C THR A 248 -1.30 -1.01 4.01
N CYS A 249 -1.45 0.02 4.84
CA CYS A 249 -1.61 -0.15 6.28
C CYS A 249 -2.94 -0.84 6.59
N ARG A 250 -4.03 -0.40 5.97
CA ARG A 250 -5.35 -1.04 6.11
C ARG A 250 -5.31 -2.51 5.72
N CYS A 251 -4.66 -2.86 4.60
CA CYS A 251 -4.45 -4.24 4.18
C CYS A 251 -3.75 -5.07 5.27
N GLY A 252 -2.63 -4.56 5.78
CA GLY A 252 -1.87 -5.21 6.85
C GLY A 252 -2.68 -5.40 8.13
N LEU A 253 -3.34 -4.34 8.60
CA LEU A 253 -4.15 -4.35 9.82
C LEU A 253 -5.35 -5.29 9.71
N ARG A 254 -6.03 -5.35 8.56
CA ARG A 254 -7.15 -6.29 8.34
C ARG A 254 -6.73 -7.74 8.47
N ALA A 255 -5.48 -8.07 8.12
CA ALA A 255 -4.96 -9.43 8.21
C ALA A 255 -4.78 -9.91 9.67
N TYR A 256 -4.79 -9.01 10.67
CA TYR A 256 -4.55 -9.39 12.07
C TYR A 256 -5.68 -10.27 12.60
N ALA A 257 -6.92 -9.94 12.25
CA ALA A 257 -8.14 -10.66 12.59
C ALA A 257 -8.26 -12.08 11.97
N ARG A 258 -7.23 -12.52 11.25
CA ARG A 258 -7.19 -13.81 10.54
C ARG A 258 -5.95 -14.64 10.86
N LYS A 259 -5.03 -14.07 11.63
CA LYS A 259 -3.82 -14.76 12.10
C LYS A 259 -4.00 -15.11 13.56
N ASP A 260 -3.34 -16.18 13.98
CA ASP A 260 -3.20 -16.47 15.40
C ASP A 260 -2.15 -15.50 16.02
N LEU A 261 -2.65 -14.35 16.46
CA LEU A 261 -1.85 -13.30 17.11
C LEU A 261 -2.26 -13.10 18.57
N GLY A 262 -2.98 -14.06 19.15
CA GLY A 262 -3.48 -13.97 20.52
C GLY A 262 -4.63 -12.97 20.72
N LEU A 263 -5.38 -12.63 19.67
CA LEU A 263 -6.67 -11.94 19.80
C LEU A 263 -7.75 -12.95 20.22
N ALA A 264 -8.53 -12.62 21.24
CA ALA A 264 -9.71 -13.41 21.57
C ALA A 264 -10.80 -13.28 20.49
N MET A 265 -11.77 -14.20 20.44
CA MET A 265 -12.80 -14.23 19.38
C MET A 265 -13.65 -12.96 19.32
N ASP A 266 -13.96 -12.36 20.47
CA ASP A 266 -14.66 -11.08 20.57
C ASP A 266 -13.77 -9.91 20.10
N GLU A 267 -12.48 -9.93 20.45
CA GLU A 267 -11.51 -8.93 19.99
C GLU A 267 -11.29 -8.99 18.48
N ILE A 268 -11.36 -10.17 17.86
CA ILE A 268 -11.31 -10.31 16.39
C ILE A 268 -12.47 -9.54 15.74
N GLY A 269 -13.69 -9.64 16.31
CA GLY A 269 -14.86 -8.88 15.86
C GLY A 269 -14.65 -7.38 16.03
N LEU A 270 -14.30 -6.95 17.25
CA LEU A 270 -14.03 -5.55 17.57
C LEU A 270 -12.93 -4.94 16.69
N TRP A 271 -11.85 -5.67 16.44
CA TRP A 271 -10.77 -5.21 15.57
C TRP A 271 -11.26 -4.95 14.15
N ARG A 272 -12.07 -5.87 13.60
CA ARG A 272 -12.63 -5.73 12.25
C ARG A 272 -13.58 -4.55 12.16
N ASP A 273 -14.44 -4.38 13.16
CA ASP A 273 -15.48 -3.36 13.17
C ASP A 273 -14.91 -1.96 13.47
N ASN A 274 -13.84 -1.88 14.26
CA ASN A 274 -13.19 -0.62 14.63
C ASN A 274 -12.12 -0.16 13.62
N LEU A 275 -11.64 -1.02 12.71
CA LEU A 275 -10.68 -0.64 11.68
C LEU A 275 -11.35 0.11 10.53
N VAL A 276 -11.30 1.44 10.59
CA VAL A 276 -12.02 2.35 9.68
C VAL A 276 -11.05 3.17 8.84
N SER A 277 -11.41 3.41 7.57
CA SER A 277 -10.67 4.35 6.73
C SER A 277 -10.99 5.79 7.12
N LEU A 278 -10.01 6.68 7.14
CA LEU A 278 -10.27 8.12 7.32
C LEU A 278 -11.25 8.65 6.27
N ALA A 279 -11.12 8.24 5.01
CA ALA A 279 -12.04 8.66 3.95
C ALA A 279 -13.48 8.16 4.16
N GLU A 280 -13.66 7.05 4.87
CA GLU A 280 -14.98 6.55 5.26
C GLU A 280 -15.62 7.45 6.32
N LEU A 281 -14.83 7.88 7.31
CA LEU A 281 -15.27 8.80 8.36
C LEU A 281 -15.57 10.20 7.83
N LEU A 282 -14.98 10.61 6.70
CA LEU A 282 -15.32 11.88 6.06
C LEU A 282 -16.80 11.94 5.67
N GLY A 283 -17.44 10.82 5.36
CA GLY A 283 -18.89 10.77 5.13
C GLY A 283 -19.40 11.89 4.19
N ASP A 284 -20.35 12.68 4.68
CA ASP A 284 -20.96 13.81 3.96
C ASP A 284 -20.22 15.15 4.15
N THR A 285 -18.97 15.11 4.63
CA THR A 285 -18.11 16.30 4.72
C THR A 285 -18.01 16.97 3.36
N THR A 286 -18.26 18.28 3.30
CA THR A 286 -18.19 19.07 2.08
C THR A 286 -16.87 19.83 2.02
N PHE A 287 -16.37 20.04 0.80
CA PHE A 287 -15.10 20.70 0.57
C PHE A 287 -15.28 21.88 -0.38
N ALA A 288 -14.61 22.99 -0.09
CA ALA A 288 -14.38 24.05 -1.05
C ALA A 288 -13.15 23.68 -1.89
N VAL A 289 -13.26 23.87 -3.21
CA VAL A 289 -12.17 23.66 -4.16
C VAL A 289 -11.56 25.02 -4.47
N ALA A 290 -10.25 25.17 -4.22
CA ALA A 290 -9.55 26.42 -4.49
C ALA A 290 -9.54 26.76 -5.99
N GLU A 291 -9.44 28.04 -6.32
CA GLU A 291 -9.33 28.50 -7.71
C GLU A 291 -8.09 27.94 -8.40
N ALA A 292 -6.97 27.85 -7.66
CA ALA A 292 -5.71 27.27 -8.11
C ALA A 292 -5.69 25.72 -8.17
N ALA A 293 -6.83 25.05 -7.94
CA ALA A 293 -6.91 23.61 -8.06
C ALA A 293 -6.65 23.15 -9.51
N PRO A 294 -6.04 21.98 -9.72
CA PRO A 294 -5.76 21.46 -11.05
C PRO A 294 -7.05 21.26 -11.87
N ALA A 295 -6.95 21.45 -13.19
CA ALA A 295 -8.06 21.29 -14.11
C ALA A 295 -8.58 19.85 -14.14
N ALA A 296 -7.70 18.86 -13.95
CA ALA A 296 -8.06 17.46 -13.81
C ALA A 296 -7.21 16.77 -12.73
N VAL A 297 -7.87 15.91 -11.96
CA VAL A 297 -7.25 15.05 -10.94
C VAL A 297 -7.58 13.61 -11.26
N ARG A 298 -6.56 12.82 -11.54
CA ARG A 298 -6.68 11.38 -11.78
C ARG A 298 -6.56 10.63 -10.46
N TYR A 299 -7.50 9.75 -10.17
CA TYR A 299 -7.40 8.90 -8.97
C TYR A 299 -6.73 7.57 -9.30
N HIS A 300 -5.56 7.30 -8.70
CA HIS A 300 -4.95 5.99 -8.74
C HIS A 300 -5.51 5.12 -7.60
N ARG A 301 -6.39 4.17 -7.95
CA ARG A 301 -6.93 3.17 -7.03
C ARG A 301 -5.84 2.13 -6.67
N PRO A 302 -5.42 2.03 -5.39
CA PRO A 302 -4.47 1.01 -4.97
C PRO A 302 -4.99 -0.41 -5.26
N CYS A 303 -4.09 -1.35 -5.58
CA CYS A 303 -4.45 -2.74 -5.88
C CYS A 303 -4.89 -3.55 -4.66
N HIS A 304 -4.42 -3.17 -3.46
CA HIS A 304 -4.73 -3.83 -2.19
C HIS A 304 -5.29 -2.83 -1.18
N GLY A 305 -5.71 -3.36 -0.03
CA GLY A 305 -6.47 -2.59 0.96
C GLY A 305 -7.96 -2.57 0.67
N ALA A 306 -8.46 -3.55 -0.11
CA ALA A 306 -9.87 -3.74 -0.45
C ALA A 306 -10.76 -3.49 0.75
N GLY A 307 -11.82 -2.71 0.54
CA GLY A 307 -12.68 -2.17 1.60
C GLY A 307 -13.58 -1.03 1.15
N GLY A 308 -13.33 -0.39 0.01
CA GLY A 308 -14.32 0.48 -0.64
C GLY A 308 -13.73 1.46 -1.64
N ASN A 309 -14.62 2.08 -2.38
CA ASN A 309 -14.39 3.30 -3.13
C ASN A 309 -14.30 4.51 -2.19
N GLN A 310 -14.02 4.38 -0.89
CA GLN A 310 -14.23 5.50 0.06
C GLN A 310 -13.46 6.77 -0.34
N ASP A 311 -12.17 6.62 -0.64
CA ASP A 311 -11.34 7.70 -1.17
C ASP A 311 -11.94 8.26 -2.47
N LEU A 312 -12.34 7.37 -3.38
CA LEU A 312 -12.94 7.74 -4.67
C LEU A 312 -14.31 8.42 -4.52
N ASP A 313 -15.13 7.99 -3.58
CA ASP A 313 -16.49 8.47 -3.35
C ASP A 313 -16.43 9.87 -2.75
N PHE A 314 -15.55 10.09 -1.77
CA PHE A 314 -15.27 11.43 -1.25
C PHE A 314 -14.68 12.32 -2.35
N LEU A 315 -13.68 11.86 -3.11
CA LEU A 315 -13.07 12.63 -4.19
C LEU A 315 -14.10 12.96 -5.28
N ARG A 316 -15.01 12.04 -5.62
CA ARG A 316 -16.10 12.26 -6.59
C ARG A 316 -17.03 13.38 -6.12
N ARG A 317 -17.41 13.35 -4.83
CA ARG A 317 -18.23 14.42 -4.23
C ARG A 317 -17.51 15.77 -4.19
N ALA A 318 -16.22 15.77 -3.85
CA ALA A 318 -15.43 16.99 -3.70
C ALA A 318 -15.06 17.64 -5.05
N MET A 319 -14.69 16.84 -6.05
CA MET A 319 -14.12 17.33 -7.31
C MET A 319 -15.08 17.31 -8.50
N GLY A 320 -16.18 16.56 -8.41
CA GLY A 320 -17.15 16.46 -9.50
C GLY A 320 -16.50 16.14 -10.83
N ALA A 321 -16.75 16.98 -11.84
CA ALA A 321 -16.24 16.80 -13.21
C ALA A 321 -14.71 16.91 -13.34
N ARG A 322 -13.99 17.47 -12.34
CA ARG A 322 -12.52 17.53 -12.35
C ARG A 322 -11.88 16.19 -12.00
N LEU A 323 -12.62 15.25 -11.42
CA LEU A 323 -12.09 13.93 -11.10
C LEU A 323 -12.15 13.01 -12.33
N VAL A 324 -11.00 12.48 -12.71
CA VAL A 324 -10.85 11.51 -13.79
C VAL A 324 -10.60 10.13 -13.18
N PHE A 325 -11.51 9.21 -13.44
CA PHE A 325 -11.40 7.83 -12.99
C PHE A 325 -12.16 6.88 -13.92
N HIS A 326 -11.46 5.90 -14.48
CA HIS A 326 -12.04 4.86 -15.32
C HIS A 326 -11.99 3.52 -14.57
N GLU A 327 -13.15 2.90 -14.33
CA GLU A 327 -13.25 1.67 -13.52
C GLU A 327 -12.43 0.51 -14.09
N ASP A 328 -12.36 0.41 -15.42
CA ASP A 328 -11.62 -0.62 -16.14
C ASP A 328 -10.11 -0.35 -16.20
N GLU A 329 -9.66 0.86 -15.85
CA GLU A 329 -8.27 1.31 -15.93
C GLU A 329 -7.67 1.49 -14.53
N THR A 330 -7.53 0.38 -13.82
CA THR A 330 -6.89 0.36 -12.51
C THR A 330 -5.54 -0.36 -12.62
N PRO A 331 -4.49 0.24 -13.21
CA PRO A 331 -3.18 -0.40 -13.28
C PRO A 331 -2.50 -0.50 -11.90
N CYS A 332 -1.48 -1.37 -11.78
CA CYS A 332 -0.63 -1.43 -10.59
C CYS A 332 0.43 -0.33 -10.65
N CYS A 333 0.79 0.27 -9.51
CA CYS A 333 1.85 1.28 -9.47
C CYS A 333 3.26 0.71 -9.67
N GLY A 334 3.50 -0.58 -9.42
CA GLY A 334 4.83 -1.20 -9.51
C GLY A 334 5.64 -1.31 -8.22
N PHE A 335 5.24 -0.64 -7.13
CA PHE A 335 6.09 -0.55 -5.91
C PHE A 335 6.20 -1.84 -5.08
N GLY A 336 5.19 -2.70 -5.15
CA GLY A 336 4.99 -3.75 -4.13
C GLY A 336 6.08 -4.82 -4.07
N GLY A 337 6.06 -5.61 -2.99
CA GLY A 337 7.03 -6.67 -2.74
C GLY A 337 8.45 -6.13 -2.52
N LEU A 338 9.45 -6.82 -3.07
CA LEU A 338 10.85 -6.39 -3.06
C LEU A 338 11.31 -5.89 -4.44
N THR A 339 10.40 -5.82 -5.42
CA THR A 339 10.77 -5.63 -6.83
C THR A 339 11.42 -4.28 -7.11
N LYS A 340 10.98 -3.19 -6.45
CA LYS A 340 11.66 -1.89 -6.58
C LYS A 340 13.11 -1.93 -6.09
N LEU A 341 13.43 -2.80 -5.13
CA LEU A 341 14.78 -2.97 -4.60
C LEU A 341 15.64 -3.89 -5.47
N THR A 342 15.08 -5.01 -5.95
CA THR A 342 15.87 -6.07 -6.60
C THR A 342 15.81 -6.05 -8.13
N ALA A 343 14.76 -5.47 -8.71
CA ALA A 343 14.55 -5.37 -10.15
C ALA A 343 13.87 -4.04 -10.49
N PRO A 344 14.53 -2.90 -10.21
CA PRO A 344 13.91 -1.59 -10.33
C PRO A 344 13.42 -1.30 -11.75
N ALA A 345 14.12 -1.76 -12.80
CA ALA A 345 13.65 -1.64 -14.18
C ALA A 345 12.28 -2.32 -14.42
N LEU A 346 12.01 -3.46 -13.78
CA LEU A 346 10.68 -4.11 -13.86
C LEU A 346 9.63 -3.32 -13.10
N SER A 347 9.96 -2.80 -11.92
CA SER A 347 9.08 -1.92 -11.15
C SER A 347 8.71 -0.66 -11.95
N ASP A 348 9.69 -0.08 -12.62
CA ASP A 348 9.54 1.16 -13.40
C ASP A 348 8.76 0.90 -14.68
N ALA A 349 8.96 -0.25 -15.36
CA ALA A 349 8.14 -0.64 -16.51
C ALA A 349 6.64 -0.79 -16.15
N VAL A 350 6.34 -1.36 -14.98
CA VAL A 350 4.95 -1.46 -14.49
C VAL A 350 4.36 -0.07 -14.19
N ALA A 351 5.16 0.80 -13.57
CA ALA A 351 4.75 2.18 -13.30
C ALA A 351 4.53 2.99 -14.59
N GLN A 352 5.42 2.83 -15.57
CA GLN A 352 5.31 3.48 -16.87
C GLN A 352 4.02 3.06 -17.59
N ASN A 353 3.73 1.75 -17.63
CA ASN A 353 2.46 1.28 -18.20
C ASN A 353 1.24 1.90 -17.47
N ALA A 354 1.32 2.14 -16.16
CA ALA A 354 0.26 2.84 -15.44
C ALA A 354 0.13 4.31 -15.88
N LEU A 355 1.26 5.02 -16.04
CA LEU A 355 1.30 6.40 -16.49
C LEU A 355 0.84 6.55 -17.95
N ASP A 356 1.15 5.58 -18.82
CA ASP A 356 0.72 5.54 -20.22
C ASP A 356 -0.80 5.38 -20.32
N ILE A 357 -1.38 4.49 -19.51
CA ILE A 357 -2.84 4.33 -19.40
C ILE A 357 -3.48 5.63 -18.90
N TYR A 358 -2.89 6.26 -17.88
CA TYR A 358 -3.42 7.50 -17.34
C TYR A 358 -3.25 8.68 -18.29
N ALA A 359 -2.21 8.71 -19.11
CA ALA A 359 -1.84 9.79 -20.02
C ALA A 359 -2.06 11.20 -19.42
N PRO A 360 -1.48 11.51 -18.24
CA PRO A 360 -1.68 12.80 -17.59
C PRO A 360 -1.03 13.92 -18.41
N LYS A 361 -1.68 15.09 -18.46
CA LYS A 361 -1.15 16.30 -19.13
C LYS A 361 -0.44 17.22 -18.12
N PRO A 362 0.52 18.04 -18.56
CA PRO A 362 1.11 19.06 -17.70
C PRO A 362 0.05 19.94 -17.03
N GLY A 363 0.18 20.15 -15.72
CA GLY A 363 -0.81 20.84 -14.87
C GLY A 363 -1.89 19.94 -14.27
N GLU A 364 -2.01 18.68 -14.70
CA GLU A 364 -2.87 17.68 -14.06
C GLU A 364 -2.17 17.02 -12.86
N GLN A 365 -2.96 16.37 -12.00
CA GLN A 365 -2.43 15.64 -10.84
C GLN A 365 -2.90 14.19 -10.80
N ILE A 366 -2.08 13.31 -10.21
CA ILE A 366 -2.49 11.95 -9.83
C ILE A 366 -2.52 11.86 -8.30
N VAL A 367 -3.65 11.48 -7.72
CA VAL A 367 -3.80 11.31 -6.27
C VAL A 367 -4.15 9.87 -5.90
N THR A 368 -3.70 9.44 -4.73
CA THR A 368 -3.94 8.07 -4.23
C THR A 368 -3.98 8.03 -2.69
N GLY A 369 -4.56 6.96 -2.12
CA GLY A 369 -4.58 6.70 -0.68
C GLY A 369 -3.52 5.70 -0.22
N CYS A 370 -2.40 5.55 -0.94
CA CYS A 370 -1.40 4.53 -0.64
C CYS A 370 0.02 5.09 -0.68
N SER A 371 0.75 4.94 0.43
CA SER A 371 2.13 5.43 0.55
C SER A 371 3.09 4.82 -0.47
N GLY A 372 2.96 3.53 -0.77
CA GLY A 372 3.77 2.87 -1.81
C GLY A 372 3.44 3.35 -3.22
N CYS A 373 2.16 3.62 -3.51
CA CYS A 373 1.75 4.18 -4.80
C CYS A 373 2.28 5.60 -4.98
N VAL A 374 2.22 6.45 -3.93
CA VAL A 374 2.85 7.77 -3.96
C VAL A 374 4.34 7.66 -4.23
N THR A 375 5.05 6.83 -3.45
CA THR A 375 6.51 6.68 -3.58
C THR A 375 6.92 6.31 -4.99
N GLN A 376 6.23 5.35 -5.62
CA GLN A 376 6.59 4.89 -6.96
C GLN A 376 6.15 5.86 -8.05
N LEU A 377 4.86 6.21 -8.12
CA LEU A 377 4.34 7.04 -9.22
C LEU A 377 4.91 8.45 -9.19
N ARG A 378 5.19 9.02 -8.01
CA ARG A 378 5.86 10.33 -7.90
C ARG A 378 7.30 10.30 -8.40
N SER A 379 8.03 9.21 -8.15
CA SER A 379 9.43 9.08 -8.63
C SER A 379 9.55 8.97 -10.15
N LEU A 380 8.45 8.73 -10.86
CA LEU A 380 8.38 8.57 -12.31
C LEU A 380 7.37 9.54 -12.95
N ALA A 381 6.92 10.56 -12.21
CA ALA A 381 5.93 11.49 -12.70
C ALA A 381 6.47 12.23 -13.94
N PRO A 382 5.68 12.35 -15.03
CA PRO A 382 6.08 13.17 -16.17
C PRO A 382 6.27 14.64 -15.79
N ASP A 383 7.09 15.36 -16.57
CA ASP A 383 7.33 16.78 -16.34
C ASP A 383 6.02 17.58 -16.31
N GLY A 384 5.87 18.42 -15.27
CA GLY A 384 4.66 19.23 -15.05
C GLY A 384 3.46 18.46 -14.51
N VAL A 385 3.58 17.17 -14.21
CA VAL A 385 2.55 16.36 -13.53
C VAL A 385 2.95 16.15 -12.08
N VAL A 386 2.03 16.41 -11.16
CA VAL A 386 2.27 16.21 -9.73
C VAL A 386 1.53 14.98 -9.22
N VAL A 387 2.22 14.12 -8.47
CA VAL A 387 1.65 12.92 -7.86
C VAL A 387 1.69 13.02 -6.35
N GLY A 388 0.61 12.67 -5.65
CA GLY A 388 0.63 12.68 -4.20
C GLY A 388 -0.45 11.89 -3.49
N HIS A 389 -0.40 11.92 -2.16
CA HIS A 389 -1.49 11.42 -1.35
C HIS A 389 -2.63 12.44 -1.38
N TRP A 390 -3.88 12.00 -1.39
CA TRP A 390 -5.02 12.92 -1.33
C TRP A 390 -5.03 13.81 -0.05
N LEU A 391 -4.27 13.44 0.98
CA LEU A 391 -4.11 14.23 2.21
C LEU A 391 -3.24 15.47 1.99
N GLU A 392 -2.37 15.46 0.98
CA GLU A 392 -1.53 16.62 0.62
C GLU A 392 -2.33 17.68 -0.12
N CYS A 393 -3.48 17.29 -0.67
CA CYS A 393 -4.41 18.19 -1.34
C CYS A 393 -5.32 18.93 -0.35
N ILE A 394 -5.31 18.57 0.94
CA ILE A 394 -6.18 19.14 1.97
C ILE A 394 -5.42 20.18 2.78
N ASP A 395 -6.02 21.37 2.94
CA ASP A 395 -5.50 22.48 3.75
C ASP A 395 -5.60 22.19 5.26
#